data_AF-A0A935QGG4-F1
#
_entry.id   AF-A0A935QGG4-F1
#
_cell.length_a   1.000
_cell.length_b   1.000
_cell.length_c   1.000
_cell.angle_alpha   90.00
_cell.angle_beta   90.00
_cell.angle_gamma   90.00
#
_symmetry.space_group_name_H-M   'P 1'
#
loop_
_entity.id
_entity.type
_entity.pdbx_description
1 polymer ?
#
loop_
_entity_poly.entity_id
_entity_poly.type
_entity_poly.pdbx_seq_one_letter_code
_entity_poly.pdbx_strand_id
1 'polypeptide(L)'
;MRGISREVLARDAAWSLADGACKDLTAQWARWEDTYAAALTQAARLAALTEPAAVCSACTVTAACADLADLSGYTGIAAGEGYRNGRADGARARAPRERRSA
;
A
#
# COMPACT_ATOMS: atom_id res chain seq x y z
N MET A 1 -5.03 -8.77 26.16
CA MET A 1 -4.22 -8.42 24.99
C MET A 1 -4.34 -6.90 24.80
N ARG A 2 -3.37 -6.13 25.30
CA ARG A 2 -3.47 -4.66 25.34
C ARG A 2 -3.29 -4.13 23.93
N GLY A 3 -4.33 -3.46 23.41
CA GLY A 3 -4.30 -2.84 22.08
C GLY A 3 -3.13 -1.88 21.99
N ILE A 4 -2.32 -2.04 20.95
CA ILE A 4 -1.23 -1.13 20.64
C ILE A 4 -1.87 0.23 20.32
N SER A 5 -1.53 1.27 21.09
CA SER A 5 -2.09 2.62 20.88
C SER A 5 -1.69 3.16 19.51
N ARG A 6 -2.57 3.96 18.91
CA ARG A 6 -2.33 4.62 17.62
C ARG A 6 -1.03 5.42 17.58
N GLU A 7 -0.61 6.07 18.68
CA GLU A 7 0.69 6.75 18.72
C GLU A 7 1.88 5.79 18.59
N VAL A 8 1.79 4.58 19.15
CA VAL A 8 2.86 3.58 19.04
C VAL A 8 2.97 3.09 17.59
N LEU A 9 1.84 2.88 16.91
CA LEU A 9 1.79 2.50 15.50
C LEU A 9 2.30 3.63 14.59
N ALA A 10 1.95 4.88 14.85
CA ALA A 10 2.46 6.02 14.09
C ALA A 10 3.97 6.22 14.26
N ARG A 11 4.50 5.99 15.46
CA ARG A 11 5.93 6.12 15.76
C ARG A 11 6.75 4.95 15.19
N ASP A 12 6.21 3.74 15.25
CA ASP A 12 6.79 2.53 14.64
C ASP A 12 6.79 2.64 13.10
N ALA A 13 5.70 3.14 12.51
CA ALA A 13 5.63 3.47 11.09
C ALA A 13 6.66 4.54 10.70
N ALA A 14 6.79 5.62 11.46
CA ALA A 14 7.76 6.68 11.17
C ALA A 14 9.22 6.18 11.23
N TRP A 15 9.53 5.25 12.14
CA TRP A 15 10.85 4.60 12.21
C TRP A 15 11.07 3.60 11.06
N SER A 16 10.09 2.76 10.75
CA SER A 16 10.20 1.73 9.71
C SER A 16 10.16 2.30 8.28
N LEU A 17 9.49 3.43 8.06
CA LEU A 17 9.45 4.10 6.76
C LEU A 17 10.81 4.66 6.33
N ALA A 18 11.72 4.93 7.27
CA ALA A 18 13.10 5.33 6.95
C ALA A 18 13.89 4.22 6.25
N ASP A 19 13.48 2.96 6.39
CA ASP A 19 14.05 1.80 5.72
C ASP A 19 13.25 1.36 4.49
N GLY A 20 12.20 2.10 4.13
CA GLY A 20 11.42 1.82 2.93
C GLY A 20 12.29 1.89 1.68
N ALA A 21 12.16 0.91 0.79
CA ALA A 21 12.88 0.89 -0.49
C ALA A 21 12.58 2.14 -1.35
N CYS A 22 11.45 2.82 -1.10
CA CYS A 22 11.05 4.05 -1.77
C CYS A 22 11.61 5.34 -1.14
N LYS A 23 12.40 5.29 -0.06
CA LYS A 23 12.82 6.48 0.72
C LYS A 23 13.53 7.58 -0.09
N ASP A 24 14.31 7.19 -1.09
CA ASP A 24 15.06 8.11 -1.95
C ASP A 24 14.31 8.47 -3.25
N LEU A 25 13.06 8.01 -3.38
CA LEU A 25 12.23 8.16 -4.57
C LEU A 25 11.13 9.22 -4.42
N THR A 26 11.15 10.07 -3.39
CA THR A 26 10.05 11.01 -3.05
C THR A 26 9.44 11.72 -4.27
N ALA A 27 10.26 12.32 -5.14
CA ALA A 27 9.76 13.03 -6.32
C ALA A 27 9.18 12.08 -7.39
N GLN A 28 9.74 10.88 -7.54
CA GLN A 28 9.22 9.86 -8.46
C GLN A 28 7.93 9.24 -7.91
N TRP A 29 7.87 9.00 -6.60
CA TRP A 29 6.69 8.49 -5.93
C TRP A 29 5.51 9.46 -6.08
N ALA A 30 5.74 10.76 -5.87
CA ALA A 30 4.72 11.79 -6.10
C ALA A 30 4.15 11.75 -7.53
N ARG A 31 5.00 11.55 -8.55
CA ARG A 31 4.52 11.41 -9.94
C ARG A 31 3.66 10.17 -10.15
N TRP A 32 4.00 9.05 -9.51
CA TRP A 32 3.19 7.84 -9.57
C TRP A 32 1.84 8.04 -8.88
N GLU A 33 1.82 8.69 -7.71
CA GLU A 33 0.59 9.10 -7.01
C GLU A 33 -0.30 9.95 -7.88
N ASP A 34 0.25 11.00 -8.52
CA ASP A 34 -0.50 11.88 -9.42
C ASP A 34 -1.09 11.10 -10.60
N THR A 35 -0.30 10.20 -11.20
CA THR A 35 -0.74 9.35 -12.31
C THR A 35 -1.87 8.41 -11.88
N TYR A 36 -1.74 7.80 -10.71
CA TYR A 36 -2.75 6.91 -10.14
C TYR A 36 -4.04 7.65 -9.78
N ALA A 37 -3.94 8.83 -9.18
CA ALA A 37 -5.07 9.68 -8.82
C ALA A 37 -5.83 10.19 -10.06
N ALA A 38 -5.09 10.56 -11.12
CA ALA A 38 -5.66 11.02 -12.38
C ALA A 38 -6.29 9.89 -13.23
N ALA A 39 -5.94 8.63 -12.97
CA ALA A 39 -6.43 7.50 -13.74
C ALA A 39 -7.95 7.30 -13.58
N LEU A 40 -8.69 7.43 -14.69
CA LEU A 40 -10.16 7.34 -14.69
C LEU A 40 -10.69 5.90 -14.80
N THR A 41 -9.86 4.98 -15.27
CA THR A 41 -10.24 3.58 -15.47
C THR A 41 -9.47 2.66 -14.52
N GLN A 42 -10.07 1.51 -14.20
CA GLN A 42 -9.38 0.49 -13.39
C GLN A 42 -8.11 -0.01 -14.08
N ALA A 43 -8.14 -0.20 -15.41
CA ALA A 43 -6.98 -0.62 -16.17
C ALA A 43 -5.83 0.41 -16.09
N ALA A 44 -6.14 1.70 -16.20
CA ALA A 44 -5.14 2.75 -16.05
C ALA A 44 -4.57 2.81 -14.62
N ARG A 45 -5.40 2.60 -13.59
CA ARG A 45 -4.93 2.49 -12.20
C ARG A 45 -3.98 1.30 -12.01
N LEU A 46 -4.33 0.12 -12.54
CA LEU A 46 -3.47 -1.06 -12.47
C LEU A 46 -2.15 -0.84 -13.21
N ALA A 47 -2.18 -0.20 -14.38
CA ALA A 47 -0.96 0.14 -15.12
C ALA A 47 -0.04 1.08 -14.30
N ALA A 48 -0.60 2.10 -13.65
CA ALA A 48 0.14 3.04 -12.81
C ALA A 48 0.81 2.39 -11.60
N LEU A 49 0.33 1.23 -11.15
CA LEU A 49 0.89 0.49 -10.01
C LEU A 49 2.10 -0.38 -10.39
N THR A 50 2.38 -0.61 -11.69
CA THR A 50 3.43 -1.54 -12.12
C THR A 50 4.81 -1.20 -11.53
N GLU A 51 5.24 0.05 -11.68
CA GLU A 51 6.55 0.51 -11.20
C GLU A 51 6.62 0.61 -9.65
N PRO A 52 5.63 1.23 -8.95
CA PRO A 52 5.58 1.19 -7.49
C PRO A 52 5.58 -0.23 -6.90
N ALA A 53 4.84 -1.16 -7.51
CA ALA A 53 4.78 -2.55 -7.05
C ALA A 53 6.14 -3.25 -7.16
N ALA A 54 6.92 -2.96 -8.21
CA ALA A 54 8.28 -3.48 -8.34
C ALA A 54 9.18 -2.99 -7.19
N VAL A 55 9.11 -1.70 -6.83
CA VAL A 55 9.84 -1.16 -5.66
C VAL A 55 9.41 -1.85 -4.37
N CYS A 56 8.10 -2.03 -4.16
CA CYS A 56 7.58 -2.66 -2.95
C CYS A 56 7.85 -4.17 -2.88
N SER A 57 8.04 -4.86 -4.00
CA SER A 57 8.34 -6.30 -4.03
C SER A 57 9.67 -6.65 -3.35
N ALA A 58 10.63 -5.72 -3.32
CA ALA A 58 11.92 -5.87 -2.67
C ALA A 58 11.99 -5.21 -1.28
N CYS A 59 10.90 -4.58 -0.83
CA CYS A 59 10.86 -3.79 0.39
C CYS A 59 10.50 -4.67 1.61
N THR A 60 11.31 -4.60 2.67
CA THR A 60 11.14 -5.41 3.88
C THR A 60 10.01 -4.92 4.79
N VAL A 61 9.57 -3.67 4.64
CA VAL A 61 8.55 -3.03 5.48
C VAL A 61 7.17 -2.97 4.81
N THR A 62 6.97 -3.67 3.70
CA THR A 62 5.72 -3.64 2.90
C THR A 62 4.47 -3.98 3.74
N ALA A 63 4.56 -4.95 4.65
CA ALA A 63 3.43 -5.29 5.53
C ALA A 63 3.05 -4.14 6.48
N ALA A 64 4.05 -3.48 7.09
CA ALA A 64 3.82 -2.33 7.96
C ALA A 64 3.22 -1.14 7.18
N CYS A 65 3.65 -0.93 5.93
CA CYS A 65 3.05 0.08 5.06
C CYS A 65 1.56 -0.21 4.77
N ALA A 66 1.19 -1.48 4.56
CA ALA A 66 -0.19 -1.87 4.34
C ALA A 66 -1.07 -1.66 5.58
N ASP A 67 -0.57 -2.06 6.76
CA ASP A 67 -1.27 -1.87 8.04
C ASP A 67 -1.49 -0.39 8.34
N LEU A 68 -0.44 0.43 8.13
CA LEU A 68 -0.54 1.88 8.29
C LEU A 68 -1.57 2.49 7.33
N ALA A 69 -1.59 2.05 6.08
CA ALA A 69 -2.55 2.53 5.09
C ALA A 69 -3.99 2.25 5.52
N ASP A 70 -4.31 1.04 6.01
CA ASP A 70 -5.64 0.70 6.52
C ASP A 70 -6.02 1.54 7.75
N LEU A 71 -5.13 1.59 8.75
CA LEU A 71 -5.39 2.30 10.01
C LEU A 71 -5.56 3.81 9.87
N SER A 72 -4.84 4.42 8.92
CA SER A 72 -4.88 5.87 8.68
C SER A 72 -5.97 6.30 7.70
N GLY A 73 -6.68 5.36 7.07
CA GLY A 73 -7.63 5.69 6.00
C GLY A 73 -6.94 6.24 4.76
N TYR A 74 -5.72 5.77 4.46
CA TYR A 74 -4.88 6.29 3.38
C TYR A 74 -5.55 6.14 2.00
N THR A 75 -5.29 7.10 1.13
CA THR A 75 -5.70 7.08 -0.28
C THR A 75 -4.49 7.44 -1.13
N GLY A 76 -4.11 6.55 -2.04
CA GLY A 76 -2.85 6.65 -2.78
C GLY A 76 -2.23 5.27 -3.01
N ILE A 77 -0.92 5.20 -3.15
CA ILE A 77 -0.15 3.99 -3.38
C ILE A 77 0.64 3.63 -2.13
N ALA A 78 0.35 2.47 -1.56
CA ALA A 78 1.04 1.94 -0.40
C ALA A 78 1.26 0.44 -0.56
N ALA A 79 2.38 -0.08 -0.04
CA ALA A 79 2.69 -1.52 -0.10
C ALA A 79 2.62 -2.17 -1.51
N GLY A 80 2.81 -1.37 -2.56
CA GLY A 80 2.71 -1.82 -3.96
C GLY A 80 1.28 -1.91 -4.50
N GLU A 81 0.29 -1.51 -3.70
CA GLU A 81 -1.13 -1.54 -4.04
C GLU A 81 -1.73 -0.13 -4.02
N GLY A 82 -2.82 0.04 -4.76
CA GLY A 82 -3.65 1.23 -4.67
C GLY A 82 -4.60 1.13 -3.49
N TYR A 83 -4.77 2.21 -2.74
CA TYR A 83 -5.65 2.33 -1.58
C TYR A 83 -6.69 3.44 -1.78
N ARG A 84 -7.90 3.22 -1.24
CA ARG A 84 -8.97 4.22 -1.11
C ARG A 84 -9.57 4.12 0.29
N ASN A 85 -9.44 5.19 1.07
CA ASN A 85 -9.91 5.26 2.46
C ASN A 85 -9.46 4.05 3.30
N GLY A 86 -8.19 3.68 3.17
CA GLY A 86 -7.57 2.55 3.87
C GLY A 86 -7.88 1.17 3.28
N ARG A 87 -8.67 1.08 2.21
CA ARG A 87 -8.99 -0.20 1.55
C ARG A 87 -8.25 -0.35 0.23
N ALA A 88 -7.67 -1.53 0.00
CA ALA A 88 -7.05 -1.87 -1.28
C ALA A 88 -8.08 -1.74 -2.42
N ASP A 89 -7.77 -0.86 -3.37
CA ASP A 89 -8.60 -0.49 -4.52
C ASP A 89 -8.71 -1.65 -5.55
N GLY A 90 -7.71 -2.52 -5.57
CA GLY A 90 -7.61 -3.66 -6.49
C GLY A 90 -8.14 -4.99 -5.96
N ALA A 91 -8.53 -5.10 -4.68
CA ALA A 91 -8.80 -6.37 -3.99
C ALA A 91 -10.16 -7.02 -4.36
N ARG A 92 -10.51 -7.03 -5.65
CA ARG A 92 -11.37 -8.06 -6.25
C ARG A 92 -10.56 -8.99 -7.17
N ALA A 93 -9.28 -9.23 -6.87
CA ALA A 93 -8.68 -10.51 -7.23
C ALA A 93 -9.28 -11.55 -6.30
N ARG A 94 -10.33 -12.21 -6.77
CA ARG A 94 -11.02 -13.34 -6.14
C ARG A 94 -9.97 -14.30 -5.56
N ALA A 95 -9.84 -14.34 -4.23
CA ALA A 95 -9.18 -15.47 -3.57
C ALA A 95 -9.79 -16.75 -4.16
N PRO A 96 -8.99 -17.73 -4.62
CA PRO A 96 -9.52 -19.06 -4.89
C PRO A 96 -10.21 -19.48 -3.59
N ARG A 97 -11.53 -19.69 -3.65
CA ARG A 97 -12.26 -20.29 -2.54
C ARG A 97 -11.54 -21.61 -2.27
N GLU A 98 -10.81 -21.71 -1.16
CA GLU A 98 -10.39 -22.99 -0.63
C GLU A 98 -11.67 -23.81 -0.48
N ARG A 99 -11.82 -24.78 -1.40
CA ARG A 99 -12.85 -25.80 -1.27
C ARG A 99 -12.50 -26.54 0.01
N ARG A 100 -13.30 -26.29 1.04
CA ARG A 100 -13.43 -27.17 2.20
C ARG A 100 -13.52 -28.60 1.67
N SER A 101 -12.45 -29.36 1.85
CA SER A 101 -12.50 -30.80 1.62
C SER A 101 -13.35 -31.39 2.75
N ALA A 102 -14.28 -32.25 2.33
CA ALA A 102 -15.28 -32.91 3.15
C ALA A 102 -14.65 -33.92 4.13
#